data_AF-A0A6J5GUL7-F1
#
_entry.id   AF-A0A6J5GUL7-F1
#
_cell.length_a   1.000
_cell.length_b   1.000
_cell.length_c   1.000
_cell.angle_alpha   90.00
_cell.angle_beta   90.00
_cell.angle_gamma   90.00
#
_symmetry.space_group_name_H-M   'P 1'
#
loop_
_entity.id
_entity.type
_entity.pdbx_description
1 polymer ?
#
loop_
_entity_poly.entity_id
_entity_poly.type
_entity_poly.pdbx_seq_one_letter_code
_entity_poly.pdbx_strand_id
1 'polypeptide(L)'
;MPRRLPRANDRVVEFQRTHPITELWDTGRQASSDSMSLDTSRHLFYARVDPRRRTHAVGMDTHVLDQHGIVYNEPIVLNERQAGVAIEGVIRHNENRDDGGLLRLSVDTHGYTNVQLVAGFFPTGGIG
;
A
#
# COMPACT_ATOMS: atom_id res chain seq x y z
N MET A 1 -17.90 -4.34 7.61
CA MET A 1 -17.63 -3.00 8.19
C MET A 1 -16.47 -2.39 7.42
N PRO A 2 -16.56 -1.14 6.92
CA PRO A 2 -15.38 -0.49 6.38
C PRO A 2 -14.34 -0.39 7.50
N ARG A 3 -13.13 -0.93 7.24
CA ARG A 3 -12.06 -0.94 8.23
C ARG A 3 -11.69 0.52 8.55
N ARG A 4 -11.50 0.85 9.83
CA ARG A 4 -11.27 2.23 10.30
C ARG A 4 -10.04 2.88 9.68
N LEU A 5 -8.99 2.10 9.43
CA LEU A 5 -7.70 2.58 8.90
C LEU A 5 -7.77 2.98 7.42
N PRO A 6 -8.28 2.15 6.48
CA PRO A 6 -8.51 2.59 5.10
C PRO A 6 -9.34 3.86 5.00
N ARG A 7 -10.43 3.97 5.77
CA ARG A 7 -11.24 5.20 5.79
C ARG A 7 -10.45 6.42 6.29
N ALA A 8 -9.56 6.23 7.27
CA ALA A 8 -8.71 7.32 7.76
C ALA A 8 -7.70 7.76 6.69
N ASN A 9 -7.07 6.80 6.02
CA ASN A 9 -6.18 7.05 4.88
C ASN A 9 -6.88 7.87 3.80
N ASP A 10 -8.07 7.44 3.36
CA ASP A 10 -8.86 8.15 2.34
C ASP A 10 -9.11 9.60 2.72
N ARG A 11 -9.49 9.86 3.99
CA ARG A 11 -9.74 11.22 4.48
C ARG A 11 -8.50 12.10 4.51
N VAL A 12 -7.35 11.52 4.86
CA VAL A 12 -6.08 12.25 4.82
C VAL A 12 -5.70 12.60 3.39
N VAL A 13 -5.86 11.66 2.45
CA VAL A 13 -5.57 11.90 1.02
C VAL A 13 -6.53 12.93 0.42
N GLU A 14 -7.83 12.86 0.71
CA GLU A 14 -8.83 13.85 0.30
C GLU A 14 -8.45 15.26 0.78
N PHE A 15 -8.08 15.39 2.06
CA PHE A 15 -7.65 16.67 2.62
C PHE A 15 -6.33 17.15 2.00
N GLN A 16 -5.36 16.26 1.79
CA GLN A 16 -4.08 16.61 1.18
C GLN A 16 -4.31 17.23 -0.21
N ARG A 17 -5.19 16.63 -1.01
CA ARG A 17 -5.54 17.09 -2.37
C ARG A 17 -6.26 18.44 -2.43
N THR A 18 -6.71 19.00 -1.31
CA THR A 18 -7.24 20.38 -1.31
C THR A 18 -6.14 21.43 -1.42
N HIS A 19 -4.87 21.04 -1.28
CA HIS A 19 -3.75 21.96 -1.36
C HIS A 19 -3.27 22.07 -2.81
N PRO A 20 -3.19 23.29 -3.39
CA PRO A 20 -2.85 23.48 -4.81
C PRO A 20 -1.49 22.88 -5.21
N ILE A 21 -0.53 22.79 -4.28
CA ILE A 21 0.78 22.20 -4.55
C ILE A 21 0.70 20.74 -4.99
N THR A 22 -0.36 20.01 -4.59
CA THR A 22 -0.52 18.60 -4.94
C THR A 22 -0.74 18.36 -6.44
N GLU A 23 -1.24 19.37 -7.15
CA GLU A 23 -1.40 19.35 -8.62
C GLU A 23 -0.05 19.31 -9.36
N LEU A 24 1.05 19.66 -8.67
CA LEU A 24 2.40 19.70 -9.24
C LEU A 24 3.22 18.42 -8.98
N TRP A 25 2.71 17.48 -8.17
CA TRP A 25 3.46 16.27 -7.82
C TRP A 25 3.39 15.22 -8.92
N ASP A 26 2.20 14.64 -9.14
CA ASP A 26 1.89 13.71 -10.23
C ASP A 26 0.36 13.43 -10.23
N THR A 27 -0.05 12.44 -11.01
CA THR A 27 -1.44 12.07 -11.32
C THR A 27 -2.17 11.29 -10.23
N GLY A 28 -1.50 10.83 -9.16
CA GLY A 28 -2.15 10.01 -8.13
C GLY A 28 -2.38 8.55 -8.56
N ARG A 29 -1.73 8.11 -9.64
CA ARG A 29 -1.89 6.77 -10.23
C ARG A 29 -0.65 5.89 -10.08
N GLN A 30 0.40 6.41 -9.45
CA GLN A 30 1.59 5.65 -9.11
C GLN A 30 1.72 5.59 -7.59
N ALA A 31 2.29 4.49 -7.10
CA ALA A 31 2.64 4.34 -5.70
C ALA A 31 4.02 3.70 -5.52
N SER A 32 4.63 3.97 -4.39
CA SER A 32 5.71 3.17 -3.83
C SER A 32 5.19 2.34 -2.65
N SER A 33 5.82 1.20 -2.40
CA SER A 33 5.59 0.41 -1.20
C SER A 33 6.90 0.07 -0.53
N ASP A 34 6.91 0.27 0.79
CA ASP A 34 8.03 -0.07 1.67
C ASP A 34 7.49 -0.70 2.96
N SER A 35 8.28 -1.61 3.54
CA SER A 35 7.96 -2.33 4.76
C SER A 35 8.54 -1.60 5.96
N MET A 36 7.68 -1.14 6.86
CA MET A 36 8.08 -0.63 8.17
C MET A 36 7.71 -1.58 9.29
N SER A 37 8.48 -1.56 10.38
CA SER A 37 8.22 -2.39 11.55
C SER A 37 7.37 -1.63 12.57
N LEU A 38 6.23 -2.18 12.96
CA LEU A 38 5.27 -1.60 13.90
C LEU A 38 5.22 -2.40 15.20
N ASP A 39 5.53 -1.75 16.33
CA ASP A 39 5.53 -2.39 17.64
C ASP A 39 4.14 -2.93 17.99
N THR A 40 4.09 -4.14 18.55
CA THR A 40 2.85 -4.83 18.85
C THR A 40 2.95 -5.79 20.04
N SER A 41 1.82 -6.41 20.40
CA SER A 41 1.78 -7.50 21.37
C SER A 41 2.39 -8.78 20.81
N ARG A 42 3.11 -9.52 21.64
CA ARG A 42 3.65 -10.85 21.33
C ARG A 42 2.60 -11.91 20.94
N HIS A 43 1.33 -11.64 21.21
CA HIS A 43 0.23 -12.57 20.99
C HIS A 43 -0.38 -12.48 19.58
N LEU A 44 0.03 -11.51 18.75
CA LEU A 44 -0.39 -11.48 17.35
C LEU A 44 0.33 -12.55 16.55
N PHE A 45 -0.40 -13.21 15.64
CA PHE A 45 0.13 -14.29 14.80
C PHE A 45 1.36 -13.86 13.97
N TYR A 46 1.32 -12.65 13.42
CA TYR A 46 2.41 -12.07 12.64
C TYR A 46 3.55 -11.46 13.48
N ALA A 47 3.43 -11.42 14.81
CA ALA A 47 4.46 -10.82 15.65
C ALA A 47 5.78 -11.60 15.55
N ARG A 48 6.88 -10.88 15.34
CA ARG A 48 8.26 -11.37 15.45
C ARG A 48 9.06 -10.39 16.31
N VAL A 49 10.27 -10.79 16.70
CA VAL A 49 11.18 -9.88 17.41
C VAL A 49 11.89 -9.00 16.38
N ASP A 50 11.74 -7.68 16.48
CA ASP A 50 12.48 -6.71 15.66
C ASP A 50 13.98 -6.82 15.99
N PRO A 51 14.86 -7.09 15.01
CA PRO A 51 16.27 -7.34 15.27
C PRO A 51 17.04 -6.11 15.76
N ARG A 52 16.54 -4.90 15.46
CA ARG A 52 17.17 -3.63 15.86
C ARG A 52 16.68 -3.20 17.24
N ARG A 53 15.38 -3.28 17.49
CA ARG A 53 14.73 -2.79 18.72
C ARG A 53 14.60 -3.83 19.82
N ARG A 54 14.66 -5.12 19.48
CA ARG A 54 14.44 -6.26 20.39
C ARG A 54 13.04 -6.25 21.05
N THR A 55 12.07 -5.62 20.39
CA THR A 55 10.65 -5.59 20.77
C THR A 55 9.83 -6.50 19.85
N HIS A 56 8.63 -6.89 20.27
CA HIS A 56 7.70 -7.60 19.39
C HIS A 56 7.06 -6.61 18.41
N ALA A 57 7.13 -6.93 17.12
CA ALA A 57 6.62 -6.08 16.05
C ALA A 57 6.05 -6.92 14.90
N VAL A 58 5.19 -6.30 14.10
CA VAL A 58 4.73 -6.80 12.79
C VAL A 58 5.35 -5.93 11.70
N GLY A 59 5.55 -6.50 10.52
CA GLY A 59 5.84 -5.67 9.35
C GLY A 59 4.55 -5.03 8.85
N MET A 60 4.66 -3.84 8.29
CA MET A 60 3.57 -3.09 7.67
C MET A 60 4.07 -2.64 6.31
N ASP A 61 3.51 -3.24 5.25
CA ASP A 61 3.71 -2.78 3.88
C ASP A 61 2.77 -1.60 3.64
N THR A 62 3.35 -0.40 3.55
CA THR A 62 2.62 0.83 3.32
C THR A 62 2.69 1.20 1.85
N HIS A 63 1.55 1.56 1.25
CA HIS A 63 1.48 2.08 -0.12
C HIS A 63 1.33 3.60 -0.08
N VAL A 64 2.35 4.30 -0.59
CA VAL A 64 2.42 5.76 -0.65
C VAL A 64 2.26 6.20 -2.08
N LEU A 65 1.32 7.11 -2.35
CA LEU A 65 1.13 7.71 -3.66
C LEU A 65 2.35 8.55 -4.08
N ASP A 66 2.50 8.73 -5.38
CA ASP A 66 3.30 9.80 -6.01
C ASP A 66 2.96 11.20 -5.47
N GLN A 67 1.74 11.38 -4.93
CA GLN A 67 1.27 12.55 -4.20
C GLN A 67 1.54 12.48 -2.68
N HIS A 68 2.44 11.62 -2.20
CA HIS A 68 2.85 11.43 -0.80
C HIS A 68 1.76 10.93 0.18
N GLY A 69 0.54 10.67 -0.28
CA GLY A 69 -0.55 10.16 0.55
C GLY A 69 -0.47 8.64 0.77
N ILE A 70 -0.70 8.17 1.99
CA ILE A 70 -0.78 6.73 2.28
C ILE A 70 -2.18 6.23 1.89
N VAL A 71 -2.26 5.26 0.99
CA VAL A 71 -3.54 4.74 0.47
C VAL A 71 -3.89 3.34 0.94
N TYR A 72 -2.90 2.53 1.31
CA TYR A 72 -3.11 1.18 1.80
C TYR A 72 -2.01 0.77 2.78
N ASN A 73 -2.34 -0.14 3.70
CA ASN A 73 -1.41 -0.72 4.66
C ASN A 73 -1.75 -2.20 4.82
N GLU A 74 -0.81 -3.10 4.49
CA GLU A 74 -0.96 -4.55 4.71
C GLU A 74 -0.06 -5.00 5.87
N PRO A 75 -0.60 -5.70 6.89
CA PRO A 75 0.24 -6.33 7.89
C PRO A 75 0.94 -7.57 7.30
N ILE A 76 2.25 -7.66 7.48
CA ILE A 76 3.09 -8.77 7.04
C ILE A 76 3.88 -9.38 8.19
N VAL A 77 4.43 -10.57 7.97
CA VAL A 77 5.43 -11.13 8.89
C VAL A 77 6.70 -10.29 8.77
N LEU A 78 7.15 -9.76 9.91
CA LEU A 78 8.35 -8.94 9.94
C LEU A 78 9.59 -9.72 9.48
N ASN A 79 10.42 -9.08 8.66
CA ASN A 79 11.63 -9.65 8.00
C ASN A 79 11.36 -10.72 6.93
N GLU A 80 10.11 -10.94 6.52
CA GLU A 80 9.82 -11.76 5.35
C GLU A 80 9.67 -10.89 4.09
N ARG A 81 10.15 -11.39 2.96
CA ARG A 81 10.08 -10.69 1.67
C ARG A 81 8.78 -11.06 0.97
N GLN A 82 7.90 -10.10 0.75
CA GLN A 82 6.55 -10.40 0.24
C GLN A 82 6.10 -9.41 -0.85
N ALA A 83 6.81 -9.34 -1.98
CA ALA A 83 6.38 -8.51 -3.12
C ALA A 83 4.95 -8.86 -3.62
N GLY A 84 4.52 -10.11 -3.45
CA GLY A 84 3.13 -10.51 -3.72
C GLY A 84 2.11 -9.83 -2.78
N VAL A 85 2.49 -9.53 -1.55
CA VAL A 85 1.65 -8.78 -0.61
C VAL A 85 1.53 -7.31 -1.06
N ALA A 86 2.63 -6.70 -1.48
CA ALA A 86 2.59 -5.35 -2.04
C ALA A 86 1.66 -5.27 -3.28
N ILE A 87 1.66 -6.29 -4.12
CA ILE A 87 0.73 -6.43 -5.25
C ILE A 87 -0.71 -6.60 -4.79
N GLU A 88 -0.95 -7.49 -3.82
CA GLU A 88 -2.29 -7.69 -3.26
C GLU A 88 -2.86 -6.38 -2.70
N GLY A 89 -2.02 -5.55 -2.07
CA GLY A 89 -2.40 -4.22 -1.61
C GLY A 89 -2.90 -3.31 -2.75
N VAL A 90 -2.28 -3.37 -3.93
CA VAL A 90 -2.77 -2.65 -5.13
C VAL A 90 -4.10 -3.20 -5.62
N ILE A 91 -4.25 -4.53 -5.68
CA ILE A 91 -5.51 -5.17 -6.10
C ILE A 91 -6.64 -4.74 -5.15
N ARG A 92 -6.41 -4.81 -3.84
CA ARG A 92 -7.38 -4.41 -2.81
C ARG A 92 -7.68 -2.90 -2.84
N HIS A 93 -6.68 -2.07 -3.12
CA HIS A 93 -6.88 -0.62 -3.28
C HIS A 93 -7.74 -0.31 -4.53
N ASN A 94 -7.54 -1.05 -5.62
CA ASN A 94 -8.23 -0.84 -6.89
C ASN A 94 -9.64 -1.47 -6.94
N GLU A 95 -9.94 -2.44 -6.07
CA GLU A 95 -11.17 -3.27 -6.11
C GLU A 95 -12.48 -2.45 -6.22
N ASN A 96 -12.53 -1.26 -5.64
CA ASN A 96 -13.74 -0.42 -5.58
C ASN A 96 -13.54 0.98 -6.16
N ARG A 97 -12.64 1.13 -7.15
CA ARG A 97 -12.30 2.43 -7.75
C ARG A 97 -12.75 2.54 -9.21
N ASP A 98 -13.55 3.56 -9.50
CA ASP A 98 -14.04 3.83 -10.86
C ASP A 98 -13.04 4.65 -11.71
N ASP A 99 -11.97 5.18 -11.09
CA ASP A 99 -10.97 6.03 -11.76
C ASP A 99 -9.80 5.25 -12.40
N GLY A 100 -9.90 3.92 -12.41
CA GLY A 100 -8.88 2.99 -12.90
C GLY A 100 -7.81 2.61 -11.86
N GLY A 101 -7.83 3.25 -10.67
CA GLY A 101 -6.92 2.94 -9.57
C GLY A 101 -5.43 3.18 -9.86
N LEU A 102 -4.57 2.50 -9.11
CA LEU A 102 -3.12 2.52 -9.30
C LEU A 102 -2.72 1.72 -10.54
N LEU A 103 -1.88 2.31 -11.38
CA LEU A 103 -1.36 1.71 -12.61
C LEU A 103 0.06 1.18 -12.46
N ARG A 104 0.81 1.70 -11.49
CA ARG A 104 2.21 1.32 -11.25
C ARG A 104 2.53 1.29 -9.76
N LEU A 105 3.24 0.25 -9.36
CA LEU A 105 3.80 0.11 -8.02
C LEU A 105 5.32 -0.07 -8.11
N SER A 106 6.05 0.69 -7.31
CA SER A 106 7.48 0.45 -7.05
C SER A 106 7.63 -0.14 -5.65
N VAL A 107 8.29 -1.30 -5.51
CA VAL A 107 8.42 -1.97 -4.21
C VAL A 107 9.88 -1.93 -3.76
N ASP A 108 10.15 -1.51 -2.53
CA ASP A 108 11.49 -1.63 -1.94
C ASP A 108 11.73 -3.07 -1.47
N THR A 109 12.53 -3.81 -2.24
CA THR A 109 12.97 -5.16 -1.89
C THR A 109 14.38 -5.18 -1.28
N HIS A 110 14.83 -4.14 -0.58
CA HIS A 110 16.06 -4.17 0.23
C HIS A 110 17.30 -4.67 -0.56
N GLY A 111 17.61 -4.02 -1.68
CA GLY A 111 18.87 -4.22 -2.44
C GLY A 111 18.88 -5.29 -3.54
N TYR A 112 17.73 -5.90 -3.85
CA TYR A 112 17.57 -6.81 -4.99
C TYR A 112 16.33 -6.38 -5.78
N THR A 113 16.33 -6.46 -7.11
CA THR A 113 15.15 -6.13 -7.95
C THR A 113 14.32 -7.38 -8.23
N ASN A 114 13.13 -7.47 -7.62
CA ASN A 114 12.12 -8.43 -8.07
C ASN A 114 11.16 -7.71 -9.03
N VAL A 115 11.16 -8.11 -10.30
CA VAL A 115 10.15 -7.63 -11.26
C VAL A 115 8.94 -8.55 -11.15
N GLN A 116 7.81 -7.99 -10.72
CA GLN A 116 6.52 -8.68 -10.68
C GLN A 116 5.49 -7.82 -11.42
N LEU A 117 4.74 -8.44 -12.32
CA LEU A 117 3.72 -7.79 -13.14
C LEU A 117 2.35 -8.38 -12.79
N VAL A 118 1.38 -7.51 -12.52
CA VAL A 118 -0.04 -7.89 -12.52
C VAL A 118 -0.74 -7.16 -13.65
N ALA A 119 -1.44 -7.91 -14.49
CA ALA A 119 -2.31 -7.40 -15.53
C ALA A 119 -3.78 -7.64 -15.11
N GLY A 120 -4.52 -6.55 -14.88
CA GLY A 120 -5.95 -6.59 -14.67
C GLY A 120 -6.70 -6.47 -16.00
N PHE A 121 -7.64 -7.37 -16.26
CA PHE A 121 -8.56 -7.26 -17.40
C PHE A 121 -9.71 -6.34 -17.02
N PHE A 122 -9.81 -5.17 -17.66
CA PHE A 122 -10.97 -4.28 -17.55
C PHE A 122 -11.94 -4.62 -18.69
N PRO A 123 -13.11 -5.23 -18.42
CA PRO A 123 -14.09 -5.45 -19.47
C PRO A 123 -14.60 -4.08 -19.93
N THR A 124 -14.31 -3.70 -21.18
CA THR A 124 -15.00 -2.60 -21.84
C THR A 124 -16.47 -2.96 -21.91
N GLY A 125 -17.30 -2.24 -21.15
CA GLY A 125 -18.74 -2.43 -21.13
C GLY A 125 -19.31 -2.41 -22.55
N GLY A 126 -19.97 -3.51 -22.92
CA GLY A 126 -20.76 -3.58 -24.14
C GLY A 126 -22.01 -2.71 -23.98
N ILE A 127 -22.12 -1.70 -24.83
CA ILE A 127 -23.38 -1.07 -25.20
C ILE A 127 -24.24 -2.13 -25.91
N GLY A 128 -25.40 -2.44 -25.32
CA GLY A 128 -26.46 -3.27 -25.87
C GLY A 128 -27.79 -2.88 -25.25
#